data_AF-W9R7Z7-F1
#
_entry.id   AF-W9R7Z7-F1
#
_cell.length_a   1.000
_cell.length_b   1.000
_cell.length_c   1.000
_cell.angle_alpha   90.00
_cell.angle_beta   90.00
_cell.angle_gamma   90.00
#
_symmetry.space_group_name_H-M   'P 1'
#
loop_
_entity.id
_entity.type
_entity.pdbx_description
1 polymer ?
#
loop_
_entity_poly.entity_id
_entity_poly.type
_entity_poly.pdbx_seq_one_letter_code
_entity_poly.pdbx_strand_id
1 'polypeptide(L)'
;MLKERFVGLLIFAYFLFTSRFSSAHPLCRAHERSSLLDFKASFAINKSASGDPSAYPKVASWAQGRTTSNCCLWDGVECDEDTGHVISLDMSSSFLYGNIDSNSSLFTLVHLQRLNLAYNDFNYSQIPTAISHLPMLTYLNLSHSSFSGQIPCEVSRLSHLSSLDLSRNYDFNSGEGLLELKRPGFGEIPTSIGNLNSSIELRAYNCSLSGEIPFSIGNLTQLKYLYLHENNFSGPIPSSIGNLTQLIELDLDSNHFSGPIPLSFSKLINLESLYLFKNELSGTVDFDLFLRLKNLTVLSLSESNLSLIIKPSVDRPPPQYIILELSFCNLSTFPDFLRHQVRIQDLVLEGNHIRGPIPAWLMNMSRETLFYISLAENSLTGELSPAICNFSSLSLLALLGNKLVGELPSCLGNFSDSLAFLYLGNNSFSGSIPQFAKGSQLRLIDLSYNQLRGKLPRSLANCKMLGSLSVEDNQLNDVFPYWLESLPELQFWCWSRINSME
;
A
#
# COMPACT_ATOMS: atom_id res chain seq x y z
N MET A 1 -66.32 25.16 26.13
CA MET A 1 -65.24 25.92 26.81
C MET A 1 -64.61 25.24 28.04
N LEU A 2 -64.96 24.00 28.42
CA LEU A 2 -64.22 23.25 29.47
C LEU A 2 -63.28 22.14 28.95
N LYS A 3 -63.43 21.70 27.69
CA LYS A 3 -62.61 20.63 27.11
C LYS A 3 -61.23 21.09 26.62
N GLU A 4 -61.07 22.36 26.26
CA GLU A 4 -59.78 22.90 25.78
C GLU A 4 -58.83 23.31 26.92
N ARG A 5 -59.35 23.60 28.11
CA ARG A 5 -58.51 23.92 29.29
C ARG A 5 -57.85 22.67 29.91
N PHE A 6 -58.39 21.47 29.69
CA PHE A 6 -57.82 20.22 30.21
C PHE A 6 -56.65 19.70 29.35
N VAL A 7 -56.71 19.91 28.03
CA VAL A 7 -55.62 19.53 27.11
C VAL A 7 -54.41 20.45 27.30
N GLY A 8 -54.62 21.75 27.56
CA GLY A 8 -53.54 22.68 27.89
C GLY A 8 -52.80 22.33 29.19
N LEU A 9 -53.51 21.85 30.22
CA LEU A 9 -52.92 21.44 31.51
C LEU A 9 -52.13 20.12 31.41
N LEU A 10 -52.56 19.17 30.57
CA LEU A 10 -51.82 17.93 30.31
C LEU A 10 -50.57 18.16 29.47
N ILE A 11 -50.61 19.06 28.48
CA ILE A 11 -49.43 19.43 27.69
C ILE A 11 -48.42 20.20 28.54
N PHE A 12 -48.87 21.09 29.43
CA PHE A 12 -47.97 21.81 30.35
C PHE A 12 -47.36 20.88 31.41
N ALA A 13 -48.11 19.89 31.90
CA ALA A 13 -47.58 18.87 32.80
C ALA A 13 -46.61 17.90 32.11
N TYR A 14 -46.85 17.57 30.82
CA TYR A 14 -45.91 16.80 29.99
C TYR A 14 -44.62 17.58 29.74
N PHE A 15 -44.70 18.88 29.43
CA PHE A 15 -43.53 19.75 29.28
C PHE A 15 -42.75 19.95 30.59
N LEU A 16 -43.43 19.99 31.75
CA LEU A 16 -42.79 20.05 33.07
C LEU A 16 -42.20 18.69 33.53
N PHE A 17 -42.70 17.57 32.99
CA PHE A 17 -42.12 16.23 33.23
C PHE A 17 -40.97 15.90 32.26
N THR A 18 -41.02 16.38 31.02
CA THR A 18 -39.90 16.21 30.06
C THR A 18 -38.78 17.24 30.25
N SER A 19 -39.01 18.31 31.03
CA SER A 19 -37.94 19.24 31.42
C SER A 19 -37.13 18.80 32.66
N ARG A 20 -37.25 17.53 33.09
CA ARG A 20 -36.47 16.96 34.21
C ARG A 20 -35.62 15.74 33.89
N PHE A 21 -35.42 15.45 32.61
CA PHE A 21 -34.28 14.64 32.17
C PHE A 21 -33.46 15.46 31.18
N SER A 22 -32.77 16.48 31.70
CA SER A 22 -31.42 16.72 31.19
C SER A 22 -30.68 15.43 31.50
N SER A 23 -30.39 14.58 30.50
CA SER A 23 -29.35 13.58 30.67
C SER A 23 -28.08 14.39 30.92
N ALA A 24 -27.79 14.66 32.18
CA ALA A 24 -26.51 15.22 32.55
C ALA A 24 -25.52 14.14 32.15
N HIS A 25 -24.86 14.33 31.01
CA HIS A 25 -23.78 13.44 30.60
C HIS A 25 -22.87 13.28 31.81
N PRO A 26 -22.55 12.04 32.21
CA PRO A 26 -21.76 11.81 33.40
C PRO A 26 -20.46 12.59 33.28
N LEU A 27 -20.19 13.38 34.31
CA LEU A 27 -18.97 14.18 34.37
C LEU A 27 -17.77 13.24 34.37
N CYS A 28 -16.75 13.60 33.60
CA CYS A 28 -15.45 12.95 33.64
C CYS A 28 -14.98 12.71 35.08
N ARG A 29 -14.45 11.51 35.33
CA ARG A 29 -13.91 11.17 36.65
C ARG A 29 -12.74 12.08 36.99
N ALA A 30 -12.76 12.65 38.20
CA ALA A 30 -11.78 13.65 38.63
C ALA A 30 -10.34 13.13 38.59
N HIS A 31 -10.13 11.83 38.87
CA HIS A 31 -8.81 11.20 38.81
C HIS A 31 -8.31 11.04 37.37
N GLU A 32 -9.14 10.53 36.44
CA GLU A 32 -8.78 10.40 35.02
C GLU A 32 -8.51 11.76 34.38
N ARG A 33 -9.29 12.79 34.73
CA ARG A 33 -9.00 14.18 34.36
C ARG A 33 -7.62 14.63 34.83
N SER A 34 -7.24 14.31 36.08
CA SER A 34 -5.91 14.64 36.60
C SER A 34 -4.84 13.90 35.82
N SER A 35 -5.01 12.59 35.60
CA SER A 35 -4.08 11.77 34.84
C SER A 35 -3.84 12.30 33.43
N LEU A 36 -4.90 12.77 32.74
CA LEU A 36 -4.79 13.44 31.45
C LEU A 36 -3.97 14.74 31.56
N LEU A 37 -4.26 15.62 32.53
CA LEU A 37 -3.48 16.85 32.70
C LEU A 37 -2.00 16.58 33.01
N ASP A 38 -1.71 15.54 33.81
CA ASP A 38 -0.35 15.09 34.09
C ASP A 38 0.33 14.54 32.82
N PHE A 39 -0.41 13.81 31.98
CA PHE A 39 0.07 13.30 30.70
C PHE A 39 0.42 14.46 29.77
N LYS A 40 -0.46 15.47 29.67
CA LYS A 40 -0.20 16.70 28.91
C LYS A 40 1.06 17.41 29.40
N ALA A 41 1.31 17.46 30.71
CA ALA A 41 2.46 18.14 31.27
C ALA A 41 3.81 17.45 30.95
N SER A 42 3.79 16.18 30.55
CA SER A 42 4.99 15.42 30.17
C SER A 42 5.55 15.78 28.77
N PHE A 43 4.79 16.46 27.91
CA PHE A 43 5.17 16.72 26.52
C PHE A 43 5.31 18.20 26.21
N ALA A 44 6.28 18.52 25.37
CA ALA A 44 6.33 19.81 24.68
C ALA A 44 5.43 19.78 23.45
N ILE A 45 4.91 20.94 23.07
CA ILE A 45 4.18 21.11 21.80
C ILE A 45 5.14 21.68 20.77
N ASN A 46 5.52 20.83 19.82
CA ASN A 46 6.48 21.17 18.78
C ASN A 46 5.91 20.87 17.39
N LYS A 47 5.80 21.90 16.55
CA LYS A 47 5.25 21.75 15.18
C LYS A 47 6.06 20.79 14.31
N SER A 48 7.36 20.61 14.57
CA SER A 48 8.17 19.65 13.82
C SER A 48 7.88 18.19 14.19
N ALA A 49 7.16 17.93 15.29
CA ALA A 49 6.83 16.59 15.74
C ALA A 49 5.73 15.90 14.90
N SER A 50 5.13 16.59 13.93
CA SER A 50 4.18 15.98 13.00
C SER A 50 4.30 16.63 11.63
N GLY A 51 4.48 15.80 10.60
CA GLY A 51 4.44 16.22 9.20
C GLY A 51 3.03 16.24 8.59
N ASP A 52 2.01 15.85 9.35
CA ASP A 52 0.63 15.80 8.87
C ASP A 52 0.08 17.23 8.62
N PRO A 53 -0.39 17.56 7.39
CA PRO A 53 -0.95 18.87 7.09
C PRO A 53 -2.17 19.26 7.94
N SER A 54 -2.87 18.28 8.52
CA SER A 54 -4.03 18.46 9.38
C SER A 54 -3.69 18.53 10.88
N ALA A 55 -2.41 18.42 11.25
CA ALA A 55 -1.97 18.39 12.63
C ALA A 55 -2.30 19.68 13.40
N TYR A 56 -2.76 19.51 14.64
CA TYR A 56 -3.02 20.62 15.57
C TYR A 56 -2.93 20.15 17.02
N PRO A 57 -2.54 21.02 17.97
CA PRO A 57 -2.31 20.60 19.35
C PRO A 57 -3.64 20.40 20.10
N LYS A 58 -4.22 19.20 20.04
CA LYS A 58 -5.49 18.85 20.72
C LYS A 58 -5.50 19.22 22.21
N VAL A 59 -4.36 19.06 22.89
CA VAL A 59 -4.19 19.45 24.30
C VAL A 59 -4.41 20.94 24.58
N ALA A 60 -4.43 21.79 23.56
CA ALA A 60 -4.75 23.21 23.71
C ALA A 60 -6.18 23.42 24.20
N SER A 61 -7.13 22.56 23.81
CA SER A 61 -8.52 22.60 24.29
C SER A 61 -8.65 22.23 25.78
N TRP A 62 -7.65 21.52 26.33
CA TRP A 62 -7.71 20.99 27.68
C TRP A 62 -7.56 22.13 28.70
N ALA A 63 -8.55 22.22 29.60
CA ALA A 63 -8.64 23.21 30.66
C ALA A 63 -8.78 24.68 30.20
N GLN A 64 -9.42 24.94 29.06
CA GLN A 64 -9.80 26.30 28.63
C GLN A 64 -11.30 26.59 28.81
N GLY A 65 -11.67 27.70 29.47
CA GLY A 65 -13.07 28.17 29.51
C GLY A 65 -14.05 27.30 30.33
N ARG A 66 -15.30 27.12 29.85
CA ARG A 66 -16.35 26.35 30.54
C ARG A 66 -16.14 24.81 30.51
N THR A 67 -15.13 24.31 29.78
CA THR A 67 -14.79 22.88 29.67
C THR A 67 -13.75 22.42 30.72
N THR A 68 -13.45 23.27 31.70
CA THR A 68 -12.40 23.05 32.73
C THR A 68 -12.67 21.88 33.67
N SER A 69 -13.93 21.53 33.92
CA SER A 69 -14.30 20.42 34.82
C SER A 69 -14.52 19.09 34.11
N ASN A 70 -15.01 19.10 32.87
CA ASN A 70 -15.40 17.88 32.17
C ASN A 70 -14.41 17.53 31.05
N CYS A 71 -13.53 16.56 31.31
CA CYS A 71 -12.55 16.11 30.32
C CYS A 71 -13.17 15.43 29.10
N CYS A 72 -14.42 14.95 29.19
CA CYS A 72 -15.12 14.31 28.06
C CYS A 72 -15.49 15.29 26.93
N LEU A 73 -15.24 16.59 27.13
CA LEU A 73 -15.41 17.64 26.11
C LEU A 73 -14.07 18.10 25.53
N TRP A 74 -12.97 17.47 25.92
CA TRP A 74 -11.65 17.82 25.42
C TRP A 74 -11.39 17.16 24.08
N ASP A 75 -10.72 17.89 23.18
CA ASP A 75 -10.32 17.31 21.90
C ASP A 75 -9.47 16.07 22.12
N GLY A 76 -9.82 15.00 21.41
CA GLY A 76 -9.14 13.71 21.50
C GLY A 76 -9.58 12.83 22.67
N VAL A 77 -10.50 13.26 23.54
CA VAL A 77 -10.98 12.46 24.69
C VAL A 77 -12.42 12.02 24.45
N GLU A 78 -12.66 10.71 24.51
CA GLU A 78 -14.01 10.12 24.51
C GLU A 78 -14.24 9.39 25.82
N CYS A 79 -15.43 9.58 26.39
CA CYS A 79 -15.86 8.91 27.61
C CYS A 79 -17.05 8.01 27.34
N ASP A 80 -17.16 6.96 28.15
CA ASP A 80 -18.35 6.13 28.23
C ASP A 80 -19.58 6.95 28.68
N GLU A 81 -20.66 6.85 27.91
CA GLU A 81 -21.86 7.69 28.05
C GLU A 81 -22.60 7.46 29.38
N ASP A 82 -22.44 6.29 30.00
CA ASP A 82 -23.14 5.91 31.22
C ASP A 82 -22.28 6.15 32.48
N THR A 83 -20.98 5.85 32.40
CA THR A 83 -20.08 5.85 33.55
C THR A 83 -19.18 7.07 33.64
N GLY A 84 -18.99 7.80 32.53
CA GLY A 84 -18.09 8.96 32.44
C GLY A 84 -16.60 8.60 32.54
N HIS A 85 -16.25 7.32 32.37
CA HIS A 85 -14.86 6.86 32.28
C HIS A 85 -14.27 7.15 30.90
N VAL A 86 -13.00 7.54 30.82
CA VAL A 86 -12.28 7.75 29.56
C VAL A 86 -12.04 6.40 28.88
N ILE A 87 -12.62 6.23 27.69
CA ILE A 87 -12.54 5.00 26.89
C ILE A 87 -11.75 5.18 25.59
N SER A 88 -11.60 6.40 25.09
CA SER A 88 -10.76 6.70 23.92
C SER A 88 -9.87 7.90 24.20
N LEU A 89 -8.61 7.77 23.80
CA LEU A 89 -7.65 8.85 23.76
C LEU A 89 -7.00 8.90 22.37
N ASP A 90 -7.41 9.87 21.57
CA ASP A 90 -6.83 10.17 20.27
C ASP A 90 -5.97 11.44 20.33
N MET A 91 -4.67 11.24 20.43
CA MET A 91 -3.65 12.27 20.34
C MET A 91 -2.89 12.20 19.03
N SER A 92 -3.45 11.61 17.98
CA SER A 92 -2.78 11.57 16.68
C SER A 92 -2.54 12.98 16.14
N SER A 93 -1.44 13.18 15.39
CA SER A 93 -1.12 14.44 14.71
C SER A 93 -1.26 15.66 15.63
N SER A 94 -0.77 15.54 16.88
CA SER A 94 -1.01 16.52 17.95
C SER A 94 0.21 17.35 18.34
N PHE A 95 1.29 17.28 17.55
CA PHE A 95 2.55 17.97 17.79
C PHE A 95 3.18 17.62 19.15
N LEU A 96 2.91 16.42 19.69
CA LEU A 96 3.50 15.99 20.94
C LEU A 96 4.97 15.63 20.72
N TYR A 97 5.86 16.28 21.47
CA TYR A 97 7.29 16.02 21.49
C TYR A 97 7.77 15.67 22.90
N GLY A 98 8.45 14.55 23.03
CA GLY A 98 9.08 14.12 24.28
C GLY A 98 8.94 12.63 24.55
N ASN A 99 9.63 12.14 25.56
CA ASN A 99 9.67 10.71 25.86
C ASN A 99 8.37 10.27 26.56
N ILE A 100 7.93 9.03 26.28
CA ILE A 100 6.90 8.36 27.07
C ILE A 100 7.50 7.16 27.79
N ASP A 101 7.38 7.14 29.11
CA ASP A 101 7.96 6.12 29.99
C ASP A 101 6.87 5.26 30.64
N SER A 102 7.23 4.07 31.12
CA SER A 102 6.30 3.14 31.81
C SER A 102 5.66 3.69 33.09
N ASN A 103 6.13 4.83 33.62
CA ASN A 103 5.52 5.53 34.76
C ASN A 103 4.54 6.64 34.34
N SER A 104 4.29 6.84 33.04
CA SER A 104 3.38 7.86 32.53
C SER A 104 1.99 7.70 33.14
N SER A 105 1.35 8.83 33.47
CA SER A 105 -0.01 8.88 33.99
C SER A 105 -1.04 8.30 33.00
N LEU A 106 -0.71 8.22 31.70
CA LEU A 106 -1.52 7.56 30.68
C LEU A 106 -1.94 6.14 31.09
N PHE A 107 -1.01 5.38 31.66
CA PHE A 107 -1.23 3.98 32.02
C PHE A 107 -2.10 3.78 33.27
N THR A 108 -2.59 4.88 33.87
CA THR A 108 -3.60 4.84 34.94
C THR A 108 -5.04 4.84 34.43
N LEU A 109 -5.25 5.10 33.14
CA LEU A 109 -6.57 5.11 32.49
C LEU A 109 -7.03 3.69 32.15
N VAL A 110 -7.24 2.85 33.16
CA VAL A 110 -7.47 1.41 33.00
C VAL A 110 -8.71 1.00 32.19
N HIS A 111 -9.65 1.93 31.98
CA HIS A 111 -10.85 1.74 31.16
C HIS A 111 -10.63 2.03 29.66
N LEU A 112 -9.42 2.46 29.28
CA LEU A 112 -9.12 2.85 27.91
C LEU A 112 -9.26 1.65 26.96
N GLN A 113 -10.11 1.82 25.95
CA GLN A 113 -10.36 0.83 24.89
C GLN A 113 -9.65 1.20 23.60
N ARG A 114 -9.42 2.49 23.36
CA ARG A 114 -8.73 2.99 22.18
C ARG A 114 -7.64 3.98 22.56
N LEU A 115 -6.43 3.72 22.08
CA LEU A 115 -5.30 4.62 22.23
C LEU A 115 -4.68 4.89 20.86
N ASN A 116 -4.67 6.16 20.44
CA ASN A 116 -4.07 6.60 19.20
C ASN A 116 -3.04 7.70 19.48
N LEU A 117 -1.76 7.37 19.31
CA LEU A 117 -0.63 8.28 19.48
C LEU A 117 0.10 8.57 18.16
N ALA A 118 -0.49 8.19 17.03
CA ALA A 118 0.16 8.21 15.72
C ALA A 118 0.60 9.62 15.27
N TYR A 119 1.59 9.71 14.38
CA TYR A 119 2.03 10.98 13.79
C TYR A 119 2.44 12.04 14.83
N ASN A 120 3.20 11.64 15.84
CA ASN A 120 3.87 12.52 16.81
C ASN A 120 5.39 12.24 16.83
N ASP A 121 6.14 12.78 17.78
CA ASP A 121 7.56 12.46 17.95
C ASP A 121 7.86 12.13 19.40
N PHE A 122 7.89 10.83 19.73
CA PHE A 122 8.23 10.37 21.07
C PHE A 122 9.73 10.23 21.31
N ASN A 123 10.54 10.95 20.52
CA ASN A 123 11.96 11.18 20.74
C ASN A 123 12.75 9.87 20.99
N TYR A 124 12.55 8.90 20.11
CA TYR A 124 13.22 7.59 20.16
C TYR A 124 12.96 6.81 21.46
N SER A 125 11.89 7.09 22.19
CA SER A 125 11.52 6.33 23.39
C SER A 125 11.09 4.91 23.04
N GLN A 126 11.29 3.99 23.98
CA GLN A 126 10.80 2.62 23.83
C GLN A 126 9.29 2.57 24.04
N ILE A 127 8.61 1.62 23.38
CA ILE A 127 7.21 1.34 23.69
C ILE A 127 7.13 0.91 25.17
N PRO A 128 6.36 1.60 26.03
CA PRO A 128 6.37 1.30 27.46
C PRO A 128 5.75 -0.06 27.78
N THR A 129 6.43 -0.85 28.61
CA THR A 129 5.92 -2.15 29.12
C THR A 129 4.61 -2.02 29.91
N ALA A 130 4.37 -0.84 30.50
CA ALA A 130 3.14 -0.50 31.19
C ALA A 130 1.91 -0.43 30.27
N ILE A 131 2.06 -0.57 28.95
CA ILE A 131 0.93 -0.75 28.03
C ILE A 131 0.05 -1.94 28.46
N SER A 132 0.63 -2.97 29.08
CA SER A 132 -0.12 -4.11 29.63
C SER A 132 -1.02 -3.76 30.83
N HIS A 133 -0.91 -2.57 31.41
CA HIS A 133 -1.82 -2.07 32.44
C HIS A 133 -3.14 -1.50 31.88
N LEU A 134 -3.33 -1.52 30.56
CA LEU A 134 -4.54 -1.09 29.89
C LEU A 134 -5.31 -2.32 29.35
N PRO A 135 -5.94 -3.13 30.22
CA PRO A 135 -6.46 -4.45 29.86
C PRO A 135 -7.65 -4.40 28.90
N MET A 136 -8.33 -3.26 28.79
CA MET A 136 -9.50 -3.09 27.94
C MET A 136 -9.18 -2.64 26.50
N LEU A 137 -7.89 -2.44 26.17
CA LEU A 137 -7.51 -1.98 24.83
C LEU A 137 -7.95 -2.96 23.74
N THR A 138 -8.70 -2.41 22.80
CA THR A 138 -9.14 -3.05 21.55
C THR A 138 -8.44 -2.44 20.34
N TYR A 139 -7.95 -1.21 20.44
CA TYR A 139 -7.24 -0.49 19.39
C TYR A 139 -6.02 0.22 19.96
N LEU A 140 -4.85 -0.06 19.39
CA LEU A 140 -3.59 0.60 19.71
C LEU A 140 -2.89 1.04 18.43
N ASN A 141 -2.70 2.34 18.25
CA ASN A 141 -1.96 2.90 17.14
C ASN A 141 -0.80 3.77 17.63
N LEU A 142 0.42 3.31 17.36
CA LEU A 142 1.70 3.96 17.66
C LEU A 142 2.49 4.26 16.38
N SER A 143 1.82 4.27 15.23
CA SER A 143 2.45 4.40 13.92
C SER A 143 3.03 5.80 13.71
N HIS A 144 4.15 5.87 12.99
CA HIS A 144 4.78 7.14 12.62
C HIS A 144 5.03 8.07 13.82
N SER A 145 5.58 7.52 14.91
CA SER A 145 5.76 8.28 16.16
C SER A 145 7.14 8.21 16.80
N SER A 146 8.17 7.84 16.02
CA SER A 146 9.57 7.72 16.47
C SER A 146 9.75 6.81 17.69
N PHE A 147 8.94 5.77 17.87
CA PHE A 147 9.20 4.74 18.88
C PHE A 147 10.38 3.87 18.45
N SER A 148 11.28 3.53 19.38
CA SER A 148 12.48 2.76 19.08
C SER A 148 12.70 1.55 20.00
N GLY A 149 13.63 0.69 19.60
CA GLY A 149 14.05 -0.47 20.37
C GLY A 149 13.02 -1.59 20.39
N GLN A 150 13.13 -2.44 21.41
CA GLN A 150 12.35 -3.67 21.52
C GLN A 150 10.85 -3.42 21.61
N ILE A 151 10.04 -4.04 20.74
CA ILE A 151 8.58 -4.13 20.99
C ILE A 151 8.38 -5.03 22.21
N PRO A 152 7.79 -4.53 23.31
CA PRO A 152 7.71 -5.25 24.57
C PRO A 152 6.75 -6.44 24.46
N CYS A 153 7.12 -7.57 25.05
CA CYS A 153 6.27 -8.77 25.05
C CYS A 153 4.96 -8.54 25.83
N GLU A 154 4.91 -7.51 26.68
CA GLU A 154 3.72 -6.99 27.34
C GLU A 154 2.57 -6.65 26.38
N VAL A 155 2.84 -6.28 25.11
CA VAL A 155 1.79 -6.07 24.09
C VAL A 155 0.95 -7.33 23.91
N SER A 156 1.55 -8.52 24.01
CA SER A 156 0.84 -9.80 23.91
C SER A 156 -0.12 -10.11 25.07
N ARG A 157 -0.09 -9.31 26.15
CA ARG A 157 -1.05 -9.42 27.26
C ARG A 157 -2.37 -8.70 26.97
N LEU A 158 -2.43 -7.90 25.91
CA LEU A 158 -3.63 -7.19 25.47
C LEU A 158 -4.56 -8.13 24.70
N SER A 159 -5.14 -9.12 25.39
CA SER A 159 -5.90 -10.22 24.75
C SER A 159 -7.17 -9.76 24.02
N HIS A 160 -7.66 -8.55 24.30
CA HIS A 160 -8.82 -7.94 23.63
C HIS A 160 -8.45 -7.10 22.42
N LEU A 161 -7.15 -6.99 22.10
CA LEU A 161 -6.67 -6.14 21.03
C LEU A 161 -7.12 -6.67 19.67
N SER A 162 -7.94 -5.87 18.99
CA SER A 162 -8.48 -6.13 17.66
C SER A 162 -7.61 -5.52 16.55
N SER A 163 -6.94 -4.41 16.86
CA SER A 163 -6.11 -3.66 15.92
C SER A 163 -4.83 -3.20 16.61
N LEU A 164 -3.69 -3.59 16.04
CA LEU A 164 -2.36 -3.12 16.44
C LEU A 164 -1.65 -2.51 15.25
N ASP A 165 -1.28 -1.23 15.37
CA ASP A 165 -0.50 -0.53 14.36
C ASP A 165 0.78 0.04 14.96
N LEU A 166 1.91 -0.52 14.53
CA LEU A 166 3.26 -0.11 14.91
C LEU A 166 4.05 0.46 13.71
N SER A 167 3.39 0.60 12.56
CA SER A 167 4.05 0.87 11.28
C SER A 167 4.79 2.20 11.22
N ARG A 168 5.73 2.32 10.29
CA ARG A 168 6.43 3.59 9.94
C ARG A 168 7.15 4.26 11.11
N ASN A 169 7.64 3.47 12.07
CA ASN A 169 8.55 3.98 13.10
C ASN A 169 9.99 3.85 12.58
N TYR A 170 10.46 4.86 11.84
CA TYR A 170 11.80 4.97 11.27
C TYR A 170 12.42 6.34 11.56
N ASP A 171 13.75 6.43 11.51
CA ASP A 171 14.48 7.69 11.61
C ASP A 171 14.32 8.51 10.33
N PHE A 172 13.80 9.73 10.44
CA PHE A 172 13.52 10.57 9.26
C PHE A 172 14.77 10.97 8.46
N ASN A 173 15.97 10.96 9.07
CA ASN A 173 17.20 11.36 8.41
C ASN A 173 17.88 10.17 7.73
N SER A 174 18.00 9.04 8.43
CA SER A 174 18.67 7.84 7.89
C SER A 174 17.73 6.90 7.13
N GLY A 175 16.41 6.99 7.36
CA GLY A 175 15.43 6.03 6.86
C GLY A 175 15.47 4.68 7.60
N GLU A 176 16.28 4.54 8.65
CA GLU A 176 16.39 3.29 9.39
C GLU A 176 15.17 3.08 10.29
N GLY A 177 14.48 1.95 10.13
CA GLY A 177 13.42 1.54 11.06
C GLY A 177 13.96 1.37 12.49
N LEU A 178 13.18 1.84 13.46
CA LEU A 178 13.58 2.03 14.84
C LEU A 178 13.11 0.90 15.76
N LEU A 179 12.07 0.16 15.40
CA LEU A 179 11.50 -0.90 16.22
C LEU A 179 12.18 -2.24 15.97
N GLU A 180 12.35 -3.04 17.01
CA GLU A 180 13.12 -4.27 16.93
C GLU A 180 12.46 -5.40 17.73
N LEU A 181 12.73 -6.66 17.37
CA LEU A 181 12.29 -7.84 18.10
C LEU A 181 13.48 -8.73 18.51
N LYS A 182 14.27 -8.26 19.46
CA LYS A 182 15.52 -8.84 19.96
C LYS A 182 15.35 -9.65 21.26
N ARG A 183 14.87 -10.91 21.23
CA ARG A 183 15.25 -11.99 22.21
C ARG A 183 14.87 -13.42 21.74
N PRO A 184 15.73 -14.46 21.91
CA PRO A 184 17.19 -14.51 21.76
C PRO A 184 17.59 -15.45 20.59
N GLY A 185 18.23 -14.88 19.57
CA GLY A 185 18.57 -15.54 18.28
C GLY A 185 18.87 -14.58 17.11
N PHE A 186 18.63 -13.27 17.34
CA PHE A 186 18.63 -12.10 16.42
C PHE A 186 17.31 -11.89 15.67
N GLY A 187 16.48 -10.94 16.17
CA GLY A 187 15.51 -10.21 15.35
C GLY A 187 14.06 -10.70 15.32
N GLU A 188 13.77 -11.93 15.73
CA GLU A 188 12.48 -12.62 15.51
C GLU A 188 11.24 -12.06 16.24
N ILE A 189 10.07 -12.10 15.59
CA ILE A 189 8.79 -11.83 16.27
C ILE A 189 8.60 -12.83 17.44
N PRO A 190 8.26 -12.35 18.66
CA PRO A 190 8.13 -13.22 19.82
C PRO A 190 6.96 -14.19 19.63
N THR A 191 7.17 -15.44 20.04
CA THR A 191 6.14 -16.48 19.98
C THR A 191 4.85 -16.10 20.72
N SER A 192 4.93 -15.20 21.70
CA SER A 192 3.78 -14.67 22.43
C SER A 192 2.81 -13.85 21.57
N ILE A 193 3.19 -13.42 20.36
CA ILE A 193 2.26 -12.72 19.44
C ILE A 193 0.98 -13.53 19.19
N GLY A 194 1.07 -14.87 19.20
CA GLY A 194 -0.06 -15.77 19.04
C GLY A 194 -1.12 -15.72 20.16
N ASN A 195 -0.89 -14.95 21.23
CA ASN A 195 -1.87 -14.71 22.30
C ASN A 195 -2.92 -13.65 21.93
N LEU A 196 -2.70 -12.86 20.87
CA LEU A 196 -3.62 -11.82 20.40
C LEU A 196 -4.78 -12.41 19.57
N ASN A 197 -5.41 -13.49 20.05
CA ASN A 197 -6.38 -14.28 19.30
C ASN A 197 -7.64 -13.50 18.82
N SER A 198 -7.90 -12.31 19.38
CA SER A 198 -8.97 -11.40 18.98
C SER A 198 -8.58 -10.42 17.86
N SER A 199 -7.31 -10.42 17.44
CA SER A 199 -6.80 -9.48 16.42
C SER A 199 -7.42 -9.75 15.06
N ILE A 200 -7.95 -8.67 14.49
CA ILE A 200 -8.50 -8.59 13.13
C ILE A 200 -7.43 -8.03 12.19
N GLU A 201 -6.59 -7.12 12.70
CA GLU A 201 -5.59 -6.41 11.92
C GLU A 201 -4.27 -6.29 12.69
N LEU A 202 -3.16 -6.63 12.01
CA LEU A 202 -1.80 -6.47 12.52
C LEU A 202 -0.96 -5.74 11.46
N ARG A 203 -0.54 -4.51 11.78
CA ARG A 203 0.34 -3.69 10.94
C ARG A 203 1.68 -3.48 11.63
N ALA A 204 2.76 -3.94 11.01
CA ALA A 204 4.12 -3.73 11.49
C ALA A 204 5.11 -3.57 10.33
N TYR A 205 4.70 -2.87 9.26
CA TYR A 205 5.51 -2.61 8.08
C TYR A 205 6.41 -1.38 8.27
N ASN A 206 7.55 -1.37 7.57
CA ASN A 206 8.53 -0.29 7.63
C ASN A 206 9.00 0.02 9.07
N CYS A 207 9.50 -1.03 9.72
CA CYS A 207 9.92 -1.00 11.12
C CYS A 207 11.35 -1.54 11.35
N SER A 208 12.08 -2.00 10.32
CA SER A 208 13.36 -2.74 10.46
C SER A 208 13.26 -4.05 11.27
N LEU A 209 12.07 -4.67 11.32
CA LEU A 209 11.92 -5.96 11.98
C LEU A 209 12.71 -7.04 11.25
N SER A 210 13.29 -8.00 11.96
CA SER A 210 14.16 -9.03 11.37
C SER A 210 13.82 -10.44 11.88
N GLY A 211 14.67 -11.43 11.61
CA GLY A 211 14.43 -12.82 12.00
C GLY A 211 13.24 -13.47 11.27
N GLU A 212 12.78 -14.62 11.76
CA GLU A 212 11.67 -15.36 11.16
C GLU A 212 10.30 -14.95 11.73
N ILE A 213 9.23 -15.15 10.95
CA ILE A 213 7.86 -15.11 11.49
C ILE A 213 7.61 -16.40 12.30
N PRO A 214 7.25 -16.31 13.59
CA PRO A 214 7.03 -17.47 14.44
C PRO A 214 5.79 -18.24 14.00
N PHE A 215 5.83 -19.56 14.13
CA PHE A 215 4.69 -20.42 13.79
C PHE A 215 3.40 -20.05 14.54
N SER A 216 3.51 -19.44 15.73
CA SER A 216 2.37 -19.01 16.55
C SER A 216 1.53 -17.89 15.92
N ILE A 217 2.01 -17.23 14.86
CA ILE A 217 1.18 -16.30 14.06
C ILE A 217 -0.11 -16.99 13.57
N GLY A 218 -0.06 -18.30 13.32
CA GLY A 218 -1.21 -19.10 12.91
C GLY A 218 -2.30 -19.28 13.98
N ASN A 219 -2.07 -18.81 15.21
CA ASN A 219 -3.09 -18.81 16.27
C ASN A 219 -4.05 -17.61 16.16
N LEU A 220 -3.72 -16.58 15.37
CA LEU A 220 -4.52 -15.37 15.18
C LEU A 220 -5.71 -15.61 14.24
N THR A 221 -6.53 -16.63 14.50
CA THR A 221 -7.53 -17.15 13.55
C THR A 221 -8.62 -16.16 13.11
N GLN A 222 -8.76 -15.01 13.80
CA GLN A 222 -9.66 -13.91 13.43
C GLN A 222 -9.03 -12.88 12.49
N LEU A 223 -7.73 -12.99 12.21
CA LEU A 223 -6.97 -12.01 11.44
C LEU A 223 -7.47 -11.95 9.99
N LYS A 224 -7.78 -10.73 9.56
CA LYS A 224 -8.21 -10.38 8.20
C LYS A 224 -7.10 -9.70 7.42
N TYR A 225 -6.27 -8.92 8.10
CA TYR A 225 -5.21 -8.12 7.46
C TYR A 225 -3.89 -8.31 8.19
N LEU A 226 -2.87 -8.75 7.44
CA LEU A 226 -1.50 -8.93 7.94
C LEU A 226 -0.52 -8.18 7.04
N TYR A 227 0.03 -7.08 7.54
CA TYR A 227 0.98 -6.23 6.83
C TYR A 227 2.34 -6.24 7.53
N LEU A 228 3.31 -6.91 6.92
CA LEU A 228 4.69 -7.04 7.39
C LEU A 228 5.72 -6.60 6.34
N HIS A 229 5.29 -5.97 5.25
CA HIS A 229 6.16 -5.51 4.16
C HIS A 229 7.22 -4.49 4.61
N GLU A 230 8.20 -4.23 3.75
CA GLU A 230 9.28 -3.27 4.00
C GLU A 230 9.98 -3.51 5.35
N ASN A 231 10.38 -4.75 5.61
CA ASN A 231 11.14 -5.13 6.79
C ASN A 231 12.36 -5.97 6.38
N ASN A 232 13.08 -6.50 7.36
CA ASN A 232 14.25 -7.34 7.19
C ASN A 232 13.96 -8.78 7.66
N PHE A 233 12.71 -9.25 7.58
CA PHE A 233 12.34 -10.63 7.94
C PHE A 233 13.04 -11.62 7.02
N SER A 234 13.49 -12.74 7.56
CA SER A 234 14.22 -13.79 6.85
C SER A 234 13.66 -15.18 7.16
N GLY A 235 14.29 -16.21 6.59
CA GLY A 235 13.82 -17.59 6.73
C GLY A 235 12.53 -17.88 5.95
N PRO A 236 11.91 -19.06 6.13
CA PRO A 236 10.74 -19.46 5.38
C PRO A 236 9.46 -18.79 5.88
N ILE A 237 8.53 -18.52 4.96
CA ILE A 237 7.16 -18.14 5.33
C ILE A 237 6.52 -19.32 6.10
N PRO A 238 6.06 -19.14 7.35
CA PRO A 238 5.55 -20.25 8.15
C PRO A 238 4.23 -20.78 7.58
N SER A 239 4.17 -22.10 7.39
CA SER A 239 2.97 -22.77 6.86
C SER A 239 1.71 -22.58 7.73
N SER A 240 1.87 -22.19 8.99
CA SER A 240 0.79 -21.89 9.93
C SER A 240 -0.03 -20.66 9.56
N ILE A 241 0.48 -19.76 8.70
CA ILE A 241 -0.33 -18.67 8.10
C ILE A 241 -1.55 -19.26 7.36
N GLY A 242 -1.45 -20.46 6.80
CA GLY A 242 -2.60 -21.16 6.21
C GLY A 242 -3.73 -21.53 7.19
N ASN A 243 -3.57 -21.32 8.50
CA ASN A 243 -4.64 -21.45 9.48
C ASN A 243 -5.51 -20.18 9.58
N LEU A 244 -5.04 -19.05 9.04
CA LEU A 244 -5.70 -17.75 9.08
C LEU A 244 -6.81 -17.66 8.03
N THR A 245 -7.81 -18.54 8.10
CA THR A 245 -8.82 -18.68 7.04
C THR A 245 -9.73 -17.45 6.84
N GLN A 246 -9.70 -16.48 7.77
CA GLN A 246 -10.40 -15.20 7.64
C GLN A 246 -9.58 -14.13 6.90
N LEU A 247 -8.34 -14.43 6.52
CA LEU A 247 -7.44 -13.48 5.89
C LEU A 247 -7.97 -13.01 4.53
N ILE A 248 -8.04 -11.70 4.37
CA ILE A 248 -8.46 -10.96 3.17
C ILE A 248 -7.21 -10.43 2.47
N GLU A 249 -6.25 -9.90 3.23
CA GLU A 249 -5.02 -9.35 2.69
C GLU A 249 -3.81 -9.88 3.43
N LEU A 250 -2.84 -10.37 2.65
CA LEU A 250 -1.54 -10.77 3.13
C LEU A 250 -0.46 -10.03 2.35
N ASP A 251 0.30 -9.24 3.08
CA ASP A 251 1.35 -8.43 2.51
C ASP A 251 2.67 -8.65 3.24
N LEU A 252 3.58 -9.32 2.53
CA LEU A 252 4.91 -9.72 3.00
C LEU A 252 6.01 -9.25 2.02
N ASP A 253 5.71 -8.29 1.14
CA ASP A 253 6.67 -7.85 0.13
C ASP A 253 7.92 -7.18 0.74
N SER A 254 8.97 -7.00 -0.07
CA SER A 254 10.17 -6.24 0.31
C SER A 254 10.77 -6.72 1.65
N ASN A 255 11.07 -8.02 1.72
CA ASN A 255 11.70 -8.70 2.85
C ASN A 255 12.77 -9.69 2.32
N HIS A 256 13.38 -10.47 3.22
CA HIS A 256 14.33 -11.54 2.90
C HIS A 256 13.72 -12.94 3.06
N PHE A 257 12.40 -13.11 2.87
CA PHE A 257 11.77 -14.42 2.98
C PHE A 257 12.33 -15.37 1.93
N SER A 258 12.70 -16.58 2.37
CA SER A 258 13.35 -17.59 1.55
C SER A 258 12.56 -18.90 1.51
N GLY A 259 12.99 -19.85 0.69
CA GLY A 259 12.29 -21.12 0.51
C GLY A 259 10.96 -20.98 -0.27
N PRO A 260 10.11 -22.03 -0.27
CA PRO A 260 8.91 -22.07 -1.11
C PRO A 260 7.72 -21.34 -0.51
N ILE A 261 6.82 -20.87 -1.39
CA ILE A 261 5.47 -20.44 -0.98
C ILE A 261 4.74 -21.62 -0.32
N PRO A 262 4.21 -21.48 0.90
CA PRO A 262 3.55 -22.59 1.59
C PRO A 262 2.30 -23.09 0.86
N LEU A 263 2.23 -24.40 0.61
CA LEU A 263 1.03 -25.03 0.00
C LEU A 263 -0.24 -24.81 0.83
N SER A 264 -0.10 -24.52 2.12
CA SER A 264 -1.20 -24.20 3.01
C SER A 264 -1.93 -22.90 2.65
N PHE A 265 -1.34 -22.03 1.81
CA PHE A 265 -2.01 -20.83 1.29
C PHE A 265 -3.27 -21.18 0.47
N SER A 266 -3.35 -22.40 -0.08
CA SER A 266 -4.57 -22.91 -0.71
C SER A 266 -5.81 -22.97 0.21
N LYS A 267 -5.63 -22.85 1.53
CA LYS A 267 -6.71 -22.79 2.53
C LYS A 267 -7.27 -21.39 2.75
N LEU A 268 -6.60 -20.34 2.26
CA LEU A 268 -6.96 -18.94 2.47
C LEU A 268 -8.08 -18.51 1.52
N ILE A 269 -9.24 -19.18 1.61
CA ILE A 269 -10.33 -19.06 0.64
C ILE A 269 -10.96 -17.66 0.54
N ASN A 270 -10.75 -16.81 1.54
CA ASN A 270 -11.24 -15.43 1.58
C ASN A 270 -10.20 -14.41 1.08
N LEU A 271 -8.99 -14.85 0.71
CA LEU A 271 -7.91 -13.96 0.32
C LEU A 271 -8.26 -13.22 -0.98
N GLU A 272 -8.17 -11.89 -0.91
CA GLU A 272 -8.42 -10.96 -2.01
C GLU A 272 -7.11 -10.39 -2.57
N SER A 273 -6.10 -10.19 -1.72
CA SER A 273 -4.82 -9.60 -2.08
C SER A 273 -3.64 -10.37 -1.48
N LEU A 274 -2.66 -10.70 -2.32
CA LEU A 274 -1.41 -11.35 -1.93
C LEU A 274 -0.21 -10.65 -2.55
N TYR A 275 0.62 -10.05 -1.70
CA TYR A 275 1.88 -9.42 -2.10
C TYR A 275 3.06 -10.16 -1.48
N LEU A 276 3.91 -10.72 -2.34
CA LEU A 276 5.12 -11.46 -1.97
C LEU A 276 6.35 -10.96 -2.74
N PHE A 277 6.23 -9.90 -3.53
CA PHE A 277 7.29 -9.46 -4.42
C PHE A 277 8.54 -9.00 -3.67
N LYS A 278 9.67 -8.98 -4.37
CA LYS A 278 10.97 -8.54 -3.82
C LYS A 278 11.33 -9.28 -2.53
N ASN A 279 11.38 -10.60 -2.66
CA ASN A 279 11.81 -11.54 -1.62
C ASN A 279 12.79 -12.56 -2.22
N GLU A 280 13.41 -13.36 -1.36
CA GLU A 280 14.33 -14.44 -1.75
C GLU A 280 13.61 -15.80 -1.91
N LEU A 281 12.30 -15.75 -2.19
CA LEU A 281 11.46 -16.94 -2.36
C LEU A 281 11.96 -17.78 -3.51
N SER A 282 11.94 -19.10 -3.35
CA SER A 282 12.53 -20.03 -4.31
C SER A 282 11.75 -21.33 -4.41
N GLY A 283 12.10 -22.13 -5.43
CA GLY A 283 11.45 -23.42 -5.69
C GLY A 283 10.30 -23.31 -6.68
N THR A 284 9.54 -24.38 -6.76
CA THR A 284 8.54 -24.57 -7.81
C THR A 284 7.13 -24.43 -7.25
N VAL A 285 6.31 -23.59 -7.88
CA VAL A 285 4.93 -23.36 -7.47
C VAL A 285 3.98 -23.78 -8.58
N ASP A 286 3.09 -24.73 -8.29
CA ASP A 286 1.96 -25.03 -9.17
C ASP A 286 0.95 -23.90 -9.06
N PHE A 287 0.75 -23.17 -10.16
CA PHE A 287 -0.11 -21.98 -10.18
C PHE A 287 -1.58 -22.31 -9.89
N ASP A 288 -2.00 -23.59 -9.99
CA ASP A 288 -3.32 -24.04 -9.54
C ASP A 288 -3.59 -23.74 -8.05
N LEU A 289 -2.55 -23.50 -7.25
CA LEU A 289 -2.69 -22.98 -5.88
C LEU A 289 -3.49 -21.67 -5.86
N PHE A 290 -3.13 -20.70 -6.71
CA PHE A 290 -3.77 -19.39 -6.74
C PHE A 290 -5.10 -19.42 -7.50
N LEU A 291 -5.23 -20.28 -8.51
CA LEU A 291 -6.47 -20.43 -9.26
C LEU A 291 -7.64 -20.98 -8.40
N ARG A 292 -7.34 -21.61 -7.27
CA ARG A 292 -8.34 -22.07 -6.29
C ARG A 292 -8.89 -20.95 -5.40
N LEU A 293 -8.17 -19.83 -5.28
CA LEU A 293 -8.54 -18.70 -4.45
C LEU A 293 -9.47 -17.78 -5.25
N LYS A 294 -10.77 -18.08 -5.22
CA LYS A 294 -11.77 -17.43 -6.09
C LYS A 294 -11.93 -15.93 -5.87
N ASN A 295 -11.61 -15.46 -4.66
CA ASN A 295 -11.71 -14.06 -4.29
C ASN A 295 -10.43 -13.29 -4.60
N LEU A 296 -9.34 -13.96 -5.00
CA LEU A 296 -8.05 -13.33 -5.23
C LEU A 296 -8.12 -12.42 -6.46
N THR A 297 -7.94 -11.12 -6.23
CA THR A 297 -7.95 -10.09 -7.27
C THR A 297 -6.60 -9.43 -7.46
N VAL A 298 -5.74 -9.45 -6.44
CA VAL A 298 -4.37 -8.95 -6.53
C VAL A 298 -3.39 -10.06 -6.21
N LEU A 299 -2.46 -10.30 -7.15
CA LEU A 299 -1.39 -11.27 -6.99
C LEU A 299 -0.08 -10.66 -7.50
N SER A 300 0.85 -10.41 -6.58
CA SER A 300 2.20 -9.96 -6.90
C SER A 300 3.23 -10.96 -6.36
N LEU A 301 3.91 -11.65 -7.28
CA LEU A 301 4.97 -12.63 -7.01
C LEU A 301 6.32 -12.21 -7.61
N SER A 302 6.39 -10.99 -8.13
CA SER A 302 7.53 -10.46 -8.89
C SER A 302 8.84 -10.49 -8.11
N GLU A 303 9.97 -10.50 -8.81
CA GLU A 303 11.30 -10.37 -8.18
C GLU A 303 11.55 -11.41 -7.07
N SER A 304 11.17 -12.66 -7.35
CA SER A 304 11.47 -13.83 -6.54
C SER A 304 12.15 -14.88 -7.42
N ASN A 305 12.97 -15.77 -6.85
CA ASN A 305 13.64 -16.86 -7.56
C ASN A 305 12.70 -18.08 -7.79
N LEU A 306 11.43 -17.81 -8.11
CA LEU A 306 10.37 -18.79 -8.26
C LEU A 306 10.30 -19.32 -9.69
N SER A 307 9.97 -20.60 -9.82
CA SER A 307 9.59 -21.21 -11.10
C SER A 307 8.12 -21.60 -11.07
N LEU A 308 7.30 -20.88 -11.84
CA LEU A 308 5.86 -21.15 -11.92
C LEU A 308 5.58 -22.28 -12.93
N ILE A 309 4.87 -23.31 -12.46
CA ILE A 309 4.29 -24.32 -13.34
C ILE A 309 2.85 -23.93 -13.60
N ILE A 310 2.55 -23.59 -14.86
CA ILE A 310 1.20 -23.25 -15.32
C ILE A 310 0.76 -24.34 -16.29
N LYS A 311 -0.24 -25.12 -15.88
CA LYS A 311 -0.82 -26.16 -16.73
C LYS A 311 -1.88 -25.56 -17.65
N PRO A 312 -1.89 -25.91 -18.95
CA PRO A 312 -2.95 -25.49 -19.85
C PRO A 312 -4.25 -26.19 -19.44
N SER A 313 -5.34 -25.42 -19.36
CA SER A 313 -6.70 -25.88 -19.02
C SER A 313 -6.96 -26.20 -17.55
N VAL A 314 -7.84 -25.42 -16.94
CA VAL A 314 -8.60 -25.83 -15.76
C VAL A 314 -10.07 -25.73 -16.17
N ASP A 315 -10.86 -26.78 -15.94
CA ASP A 315 -12.32 -26.82 -16.22
C ASP A 315 -13.14 -25.85 -15.33
N ARG A 316 -12.48 -24.87 -14.72
CA ARG A 316 -13.06 -23.92 -13.77
C ARG A 316 -12.69 -22.50 -14.19
N PRO A 317 -13.62 -21.53 -14.06
CA PRO A 317 -13.32 -20.14 -14.35
C PRO A 317 -12.22 -19.65 -13.40
N PRO A 318 -11.15 -19.02 -13.92
CA PRO A 318 -10.09 -18.47 -13.08
C PRO A 318 -10.61 -17.26 -12.28
N PRO A 319 -9.96 -16.91 -11.16
CA PRO A 319 -10.18 -15.63 -10.49
C PRO A 319 -9.99 -14.45 -11.47
N GLN A 320 -10.68 -13.34 -11.19
CA GLN A 320 -10.63 -12.13 -12.02
C GLN A 320 -9.67 -11.14 -11.38
N TYR A 321 -8.44 -11.09 -11.90
CA TYR A 321 -7.40 -10.22 -11.40
C TYR A 321 -7.66 -8.76 -11.81
N ILE A 322 -7.36 -7.86 -10.87
CA ILE A 322 -7.21 -6.43 -11.09
C ILE A 322 -5.72 -6.14 -11.33
N ILE A 323 -4.85 -6.70 -10.49
CA ILE A 323 -3.40 -6.56 -10.57
C ILE A 323 -2.79 -7.97 -10.63
N LEU A 324 -1.99 -8.22 -11.66
CA LEU A 324 -1.23 -9.46 -11.80
C LEU A 324 0.22 -9.14 -12.18
N GLU A 325 1.11 -9.39 -11.23
CA GLU A 325 2.54 -9.13 -11.38
C GLU A 325 3.32 -10.42 -11.19
N LEU A 326 3.88 -10.93 -12.29
CA LEU A 326 4.64 -12.17 -12.37
C LEU A 326 6.00 -11.92 -13.02
N SER A 327 6.64 -10.79 -12.70
CA SER A 327 7.94 -10.45 -13.25
C SER A 327 9.01 -11.42 -12.75
N PHE A 328 9.98 -11.77 -13.59
CA PHE A 328 11.09 -12.66 -13.24
C PHE A 328 10.68 -14.05 -12.68
N CYS A 329 9.50 -14.54 -13.06
CA CYS A 329 8.93 -15.83 -12.59
C CYS A 329 9.26 -17.04 -13.48
N ASN A 330 10.24 -16.90 -14.39
CA ASN A 330 10.69 -17.93 -15.33
C ASN A 330 9.59 -18.44 -16.29
N LEU A 331 8.65 -17.56 -16.68
CA LEU A 331 7.58 -17.91 -17.63
C LEU A 331 8.12 -18.04 -19.05
N SER A 332 7.75 -19.11 -19.76
CA SER A 332 8.20 -19.36 -21.15
C SER A 332 7.14 -19.07 -22.23
N THR A 333 5.88 -18.97 -21.83
CA THR A 333 4.72 -18.70 -22.69
C THR A 333 3.70 -17.86 -21.94
N PHE A 334 2.80 -17.19 -22.66
CA PHE A 334 1.69 -16.48 -22.02
C PHE A 334 0.76 -17.48 -21.33
N PRO A 335 0.40 -17.26 -20.05
CA PRO A 335 -0.55 -18.12 -19.35
C PRO A 335 -1.93 -18.11 -20.00
N ASP A 336 -2.44 -19.28 -20.39
CA ASP A 336 -3.72 -19.42 -21.11
C ASP A 336 -4.93 -18.84 -20.35
N PHE A 337 -4.90 -18.86 -19.01
CA PHE A 337 -6.00 -18.34 -18.21
C PHE A 337 -6.22 -16.84 -18.41
N LEU A 338 -5.19 -16.11 -18.85
CA LEU A 338 -5.25 -14.67 -19.09
C LEU A 338 -6.39 -14.34 -20.06
N ARG A 339 -6.60 -15.14 -21.10
CA ARG A 339 -7.64 -14.89 -22.13
C ARG A 339 -9.08 -14.79 -21.58
N HIS A 340 -9.31 -15.20 -20.33
CA HIS A 340 -10.61 -15.13 -19.66
C HIS A 340 -10.69 -13.98 -18.63
N GLN A 341 -9.66 -13.14 -18.53
CA GLN A 341 -9.65 -11.97 -17.67
C GLN A 341 -10.42 -10.83 -18.34
N VAL A 342 -11.25 -10.13 -17.58
CA VAL A 342 -12.03 -8.98 -18.07
C VAL A 342 -11.94 -7.75 -17.16
N ARG A 343 -11.23 -7.87 -16.03
CA ARG A 343 -11.10 -6.82 -15.01
C ARG A 343 -9.68 -6.30 -14.81
N ILE A 344 -8.71 -6.89 -15.50
CA ILE A 344 -7.30 -6.55 -15.29
C ILE A 344 -7.05 -5.08 -15.62
N GLN A 345 -6.33 -4.42 -14.72
CA GLN A 345 -5.88 -3.04 -14.83
C GLN A 345 -4.36 -3.04 -15.04
N ASP A 346 -3.65 -3.85 -14.26
CA ASP A 346 -2.19 -3.92 -14.30
C ASP A 346 -1.74 -5.36 -14.61
N LEU A 347 -1.03 -5.51 -15.73
CA LEU A 347 -0.42 -6.76 -16.16
C LEU A 347 1.08 -6.59 -16.33
N VAL A 348 1.84 -7.22 -15.44
CA VAL A 348 3.31 -7.12 -15.42
C VAL A 348 3.91 -8.51 -15.57
N LEU A 349 4.50 -8.78 -16.73
CA LEU A 349 5.15 -10.05 -17.08
C LEU A 349 6.62 -9.83 -17.46
N GLU A 350 7.22 -8.78 -16.95
CA GLU A 350 8.57 -8.33 -17.26
C GLU A 350 9.65 -9.36 -16.88
N GLY A 351 10.76 -9.38 -17.61
CA GLY A 351 11.95 -10.15 -17.20
C GLY A 351 11.75 -11.66 -17.23
N ASN A 352 10.85 -12.15 -18.09
CA ASN A 352 10.56 -13.57 -18.25
C ASN A 352 11.25 -14.13 -19.52
N HIS A 353 10.93 -15.37 -19.88
CA HIS A 353 11.43 -16.04 -21.07
C HIS A 353 10.34 -16.27 -22.11
N ILE A 354 9.32 -15.41 -22.14
CA ILE A 354 8.15 -15.56 -23.02
C ILE A 354 8.60 -15.39 -24.47
N ARG A 355 8.22 -16.36 -25.31
CA ARG A 355 8.59 -16.40 -26.74
C ARG A 355 7.38 -16.27 -27.65
N GLY A 356 7.65 -15.94 -28.90
CA GLY A 356 6.64 -15.87 -29.96
C GLY A 356 5.94 -14.51 -30.02
N PRO A 357 4.92 -14.37 -30.89
CA PRO A 357 4.22 -13.11 -31.05
C PRO A 357 3.30 -12.80 -29.88
N ILE A 358 3.06 -11.51 -29.65
CA ILE A 358 2.03 -11.08 -28.72
C ILE A 358 0.65 -11.55 -29.25
N PRO A 359 -0.11 -12.35 -28.49
CA PRO A 359 -1.34 -12.92 -29.01
C PRO A 359 -2.43 -11.87 -29.28
N ALA A 360 -3.21 -12.08 -30.34
CA ALA A 360 -4.30 -11.17 -30.71
C ALA A 360 -5.37 -11.02 -29.60
N TRP A 361 -5.59 -12.06 -28.79
CA TRP A 361 -6.52 -11.98 -27.66
C TRP A 361 -6.03 -11.01 -26.57
N LEU A 362 -4.71 -10.86 -26.37
CA LEU A 362 -4.18 -9.94 -25.38
C LEU A 362 -4.46 -8.49 -25.81
N MET A 363 -4.40 -8.22 -27.11
CA MET A 363 -4.74 -6.92 -27.72
C MET A 363 -6.26 -6.62 -27.75
N ASN A 364 -7.09 -7.52 -27.22
CA ASN A 364 -8.54 -7.38 -27.20
C ASN A 364 -9.14 -7.52 -25.78
N MET A 365 -8.33 -7.92 -24.81
CA MET A 365 -8.73 -8.08 -23.41
C MET A 365 -8.86 -6.71 -22.73
N SER A 366 -9.81 -6.55 -21.80
CA SER A 366 -9.82 -5.42 -20.83
C SER A 366 -9.58 -4.02 -21.42
N ARG A 367 -10.11 -3.74 -22.62
CA ARG A 367 -9.83 -2.50 -23.38
C ARG A 367 -10.10 -1.21 -22.60
N GLU A 368 -11.09 -1.24 -21.73
CA GLU A 368 -11.56 -0.10 -20.96
C GLU A 368 -10.89 0.00 -19.58
N THR A 369 -10.31 -1.09 -19.07
CA THR A 369 -9.77 -1.15 -17.71
C THR A 369 -8.25 -1.25 -17.65
N LEU A 370 -7.60 -1.77 -18.70
CA LEU A 370 -6.15 -1.94 -18.71
C LEU A 370 -5.44 -0.59 -18.70
N PHE A 371 -4.73 -0.32 -17.61
CA PHE A 371 -4.02 0.92 -17.34
C PHE A 371 -2.51 0.76 -17.53
N TYR A 372 -1.96 -0.38 -17.09
CA TYR A 372 -0.54 -0.69 -17.15
C TYR A 372 -0.31 -2.05 -17.83
N ILE A 373 0.55 -2.07 -18.84
CA ILE A 373 1.09 -3.32 -19.38
C ILE A 373 2.62 -3.25 -19.54
N SER A 374 3.32 -4.14 -18.84
CA SER A 374 4.76 -4.38 -19.07
C SER A 374 4.99 -5.82 -19.50
N LEU A 375 5.51 -5.98 -20.71
CA LEU A 375 6.06 -7.23 -21.27
C LEU A 375 7.56 -7.06 -21.56
N ALA A 376 8.21 -6.11 -20.88
CA ALA A 376 9.61 -5.79 -21.05
C ALA A 376 10.53 -7.00 -20.79
N GLU A 377 11.74 -6.97 -21.33
CA GLU A 377 12.81 -7.93 -21.07
C GLU A 377 12.35 -9.39 -21.25
N ASN A 378 11.85 -9.70 -22.45
CA ASN A 378 11.38 -11.03 -22.83
C ASN A 378 11.99 -11.44 -24.19
N SER A 379 11.47 -12.49 -24.82
CA SER A 379 11.89 -12.95 -26.16
C SER A 379 10.75 -12.87 -27.17
N LEU A 380 9.89 -11.85 -27.05
CA LEU A 380 8.74 -11.66 -27.93
C LEU A 380 9.17 -11.31 -29.35
N THR A 381 8.49 -11.87 -30.35
CA THR A 381 8.77 -11.67 -31.78
C THR A 381 7.54 -11.15 -32.52
N GLY A 382 7.65 -10.95 -33.84
CA GLY A 382 6.52 -10.49 -34.66
C GLY A 382 6.28 -8.98 -34.56
N GLU A 383 5.19 -8.54 -35.17
CA GLU A 383 4.84 -7.12 -35.28
C GLU A 383 3.93 -6.66 -34.14
N LEU A 384 4.04 -5.39 -33.77
CA LEU A 384 3.10 -4.76 -32.84
C LEU A 384 1.77 -4.49 -33.56
N SER A 385 0.72 -5.22 -33.18
CA SER A 385 -0.61 -5.08 -33.78
C SER A 385 -1.20 -3.67 -33.55
N PRO A 386 -1.78 -3.01 -34.57
CA PRO A 386 -2.52 -1.76 -34.40
C PRO A 386 -3.70 -1.84 -33.44
N ALA A 387 -4.18 -3.06 -33.10
CA ALA A 387 -5.23 -3.27 -32.11
C ALA A 387 -4.85 -2.77 -30.71
N ILE A 388 -3.57 -2.55 -30.41
CA ILE A 388 -3.12 -1.87 -29.19
C ILE A 388 -3.79 -0.50 -29.04
N CYS A 389 -4.12 0.18 -30.14
CA CYS A 389 -4.77 1.49 -30.08
C CYS A 389 -6.25 1.46 -29.71
N ASN A 390 -6.82 0.27 -29.46
CA ASN A 390 -8.18 0.13 -28.98
C ASN A 390 -8.29 0.19 -27.45
N PHE A 391 -7.18 0.25 -26.72
CA PHE A 391 -7.21 0.48 -25.28
C PHE A 391 -7.51 1.94 -24.99
N SER A 392 -8.61 2.24 -24.30
CA SER A 392 -9.01 3.62 -24.03
C SER A 392 -8.33 4.23 -22.80
N SER A 393 -7.85 3.37 -21.90
CA SER A 393 -7.38 3.75 -20.56
C SER A 393 -5.89 3.47 -20.35
N LEU A 394 -5.19 2.95 -21.36
CA LEU A 394 -3.79 2.56 -21.23
C LEU A 394 -2.91 3.79 -21.03
N SER A 395 -2.20 3.81 -19.90
CA SER A 395 -1.30 4.88 -19.50
C SER A 395 0.16 4.51 -19.70
N LEU A 396 0.50 3.24 -19.50
CA LEU A 396 1.87 2.73 -19.68
C LEU A 396 1.90 1.49 -20.57
N LEU A 397 2.74 1.55 -21.60
CA LEU A 397 3.09 0.45 -22.48
C LEU A 397 4.60 0.22 -22.46
N ALA A 398 5.02 -0.90 -21.88
CA ALA A 398 6.42 -1.33 -21.84
C ALA A 398 6.62 -2.64 -22.62
N LEU A 399 7.39 -2.56 -23.70
CA LEU A 399 7.81 -3.68 -24.55
C LEU A 399 9.34 -3.69 -24.76
N LEU A 400 10.09 -2.90 -23.98
CA LEU A 400 11.53 -2.75 -24.13
C LEU A 400 12.27 -4.08 -23.99
N GLY A 401 13.42 -4.24 -24.65
CA GLY A 401 14.24 -5.45 -24.49
C GLY A 401 13.57 -6.72 -25.05
N ASN A 402 13.03 -6.64 -26.26
CA ASN A 402 12.40 -7.77 -26.95
C ASN A 402 12.97 -7.94 -28.38
N LYS A 403 12.37 -8.81 -29.19
CA LYS A 403 12.74 -9.07 -30.59
C LYS A 403 11.62 -8.69 -31.55
N LEU A 404 10.84 -7.66 -31.20
CA LEU A 404 9.73 -7.18 -32.01
C LEU A 404 10.24 -6.51 -33.29
N VAL A 405 9.52 -6.69 -34.38
CA VAL A 405 9.87 -6.22 -35.73
C VAL A 405 8.72 -5.44 -36.35
N GLY A 406 8.89 -4.99 -37.60
CA GLY A 406 7.88 -4.26 -38.35
C GLY A 406 7.90 -2.76 -38.09
N GLU A 407 6.89 -2.06 -38.59
CA GLU A 407 6.74 -0.61 -38.38
C GLU A 407 5.94 -0.31 -37.10
N LEU A 408 6.20 0.85 -36.50
CA LEU A 408 5.38 1.34 -35.39
C LEU A 408 3.98 1.73 -35.90
N PRO A 409 2.89 1.23 -35.28
CA PRO A 409 1.54 1.65 -35.65
C PRO A 409 1.36 3.17 -35.57
N SER A 410 0.83 3.77 -36.64
CA SER A 410 0.64 5.23 -36.72
C SER A 410 -0.25 5.78 -35.60
N CYS A 411 -1.15 4.95 -35.08
CA CYS A 411 -2.06 5.29 -33.98
C CYS A 411 -1.36 5.47 -32.62
N LEU A 412 -0.11 5.03 -32.43
CA LEU A 412 0.65 5.29 -31.19
C LEU A 412 0.84 6.80 -30.94
N GLY A 413 0.86 7.60 -31.99
CA GLY A 413 0.90 9.06 -31.85
C GLY A 413 -0.46 9.72 -31.58
N ASN A 414 -1.57 8.98 -31.67
CA ASN A 414 -2.94 9.45 -31.47
C ASN A 414 -3.73 8.53 -30.52
N PHE A 415 -3.06 8.00 -29.51
CA PHE A 415 -3.56 6.97 -28.62
C PHE A 415 -4.44 7.58 -27.52
N SER A 416 -5.78 7.40 -27.60
CA SER A 416 -6.87 7.70 -26.63
C SER A 416 -6.74 8.87 -25.63
N ASP A 417 -5.86 9.84 -25.86
CA ASP A 417 -5.42 10.84 -24.87
C ASP A 417 -4.96 10.25 -23.51
N SER A 418 -4.74 8.93 -23.41
CA SER A 418 -4.44 8.25 -22.14
C SER A 418 -2.98 7.88 -21.97
N LEU A 419 -2.26 7.60 -23.07
CA LEU A 419 -0.90 7.06 -23.01
C LEU A 419 0.09 8.13 -22.54
N ALA A 420 0.74 7.85 -21.41
CA ALA A 420 1.72 8.75 -20.77
C ALA A 420 3.16 8.22 -20.90
N PHE A 421 3.36 6.90 -20.85
CA PHE A 421 4.68 6.27 -20.83
C PHE A 421 4.79 5.20 -21.91
N LEU A 422 5.73 5.37 -22.83
CA LEU A 422 5.96 4.46 -23.95
C LEU A 422 7.42 3.98 -23.96
N TYR A 423 7.63 2.70 -23.66
CA TYR A 423 8.95 2.07 -23.69
C TYR A 423 9.01 0.97 -24.75
N LEU A 424 9.62 1.28 -25.89
CA LEU A 424 9.83 0.36 -27.02
C LEU A 424 11.31 0.17 -27.35
N GLY A 425 12.20 0.64 -26.48
CA GLY A 425 13.64 0.57 -26.66
C GLY A 425 14.16 -0.86 -26.82
N ASN A 426 15.34 -1.02 -27.40
CA ASN A 426 16.03 -2.31 -27.53
C ASN A 426 15.15 -3.39 -28.20
N ASN A 427 14.77 -3.13 -29.45
CA ASN A 427 13.96 -4.01 -30.29
C ASN A 427 14.50 -3.98 -31.74
N SER A 428 13.72 -4.46 -32.71
CA SER A 428 14.05 -4.41 -34.14
C SER A 428 12.97 -3.68 -34.96
N PHE A 429 12.31 -2.68 -34.37
CA PHE A 429 11.34 -1.85 -35.07
C PHE A 429 12.02 -1.05 -36.20
N SER A 430 11.31 -0.89 -37.30
CA SER A 430 11.79 -0.25 -38.53
C SER A 430 10.77 0.79 -39.05
N GLY A 431 11.03 1.39 -40.20
CA GLY A 431 10.17 2.44 -40.75
C GLY A 431 10.36 3.78 -40.04
N SER A 432 9.42 4.70 -40.22
CA SER A 432 9.48 6.05 -39.63
C SER A 432 8.75 6.14 -38.30
N ILE A 433 9.19 7.05 -37.42
CA ILE A 433 8.47 7.40 -36.20
C ILE A 433 7.11 8.04 -36.56
N PRO A 434 5.99 7.62 -35.94
CA PRO A 434 4.65 8.11 -36.27
C PRO A 434 4.45 9.59 -35.89
N GLN A 435 3.41 10.21 -36.45
CA GLN A 435 3.05 11.59 -36.13
C GLN A 435 2.23 11.67 -34.84
N PHE A 436 2.47 12.69 -34.02
CA PHE A 436 1.82 12.87 -32.73
C PHE A 436 0.69 13.90 -32.79
N ALA A 437 -0.47 13.55 -32.24
CA ALA A 437 -1.65 14.40 -32.20
C ALA A 437 -1.48 15.59 -31.25
N LYS A 438 -2.25 16.66 -31.52
CA LYS A 438 -2.35 17.81 -30.62
C LYS A 438 -3.04 17.38 -29.32
N GLY A 439 -2.47 17.75 -28.18
CA GLY A 439 -3.03 17.40 -26.87
C GLY A 439 -2.55 16.06 -26.29
N SER A 440 -1.58 15.41 -26.95
CA SER A 440 -0.94 14.19 -26.45
C SER A 440 -0.48 14.33 -24.99
N GLN A 441 -0.80 13.32 -24.18
CA GLN A 441 -0.44 13.22 -22.76
C GLN A 441 0.91 12.53 -22.51
N LEU A 442 1.67 12.23 -23.57
CA LEU A 442 2.96 11.56 -23.46
C LEU A 442 3.95 12.38 -22.61
N ARG A 443 4.51 11.71 -21.61
CA ARG A 443 5.52 12.22 -20.67
C ARG A 443 6.89 11.62 -20.95
N LEU A 444 6.93 10.37 -21.41
CA LEU A 444 8.17 9.68 -21.74
C LEU A 444 7.99 8.84 -23.00
N ILE A 445 8.97 8.95 -23.90
CA ILE A 445 9.08 8.13 -25.10
C ILE A 445 10.49 7.55 -25.17
N ASP A 446 10.60 6.23 -25.12
CA ASP A 446 11.84 5.50 -25.37
C ASP A 446 11.69 4.61 -26.60
N LEU A 447 12.39 4.98 -27.67
CA LEU A 447 12.52 4.27 -28.94
C LEU A 447 13.99 3.90 -29.24
N SER A 448 14.86 3.97 -28.23
CA SER A 448 16.30 3.73 -28.38
C SER A 448 16.60 2.31 -28.92
N TYR A 449 17.78 2.11 -29.50
CA TYR A 449 18.26 0.78 -29.92
C TYR A 449 17.26 0.03 -30.83
N ASN A 450 16.92 0.65 -31.96
CA ASN A 450 16.01 0.10 -32.97
C ASN A 450 16.57 0.32 -34.39
N GLN A 451 15.78 0.07 -35.44
CA GLN A 451 16.14 0.27 -36.84
C GLN A 451 15.29 1.38 -37.50
N LEU A 452 14.82 2.35 -36.70
CA LEU A 452 13.95 3.43 -37.18
C LEU A 452 14.72 4.37 -38.11
N ARG A 453 14.05 4.83 -39.16
CA ARG A 453 14.60 5.63 -40.25
C ARG A 453 13.86 6.95 -40.43
N GLY A 454 14.44 7.82 -41.24
CA GLY A 454 13.84 9.10 -41.58
C GLY A 454 14.18 10.19 -40.57
N LYS A 455 13.28 11.16 -40.44
CA LYS A 455 13.44 12.35 -39.60
C LYS A 455 12.59 12.25 -38.34
N LEU A 456 12.97 13.01 -37.31
CA LEU A 456 12.08 13.20 -36.17
C LEU A 456 10.82 13.96 -36.61
N PRO A 457 9.62 13.45 -36.27
CA PRO A 457 8.39 14.11 -36.66
C PRO A 457 8.23 15.41 -35.87
N ARG A 458 8.08 16.54 -36.58
CA ARG A 458 7.85 17.87 -35.96
C ARG A 458 6.61 17.92 -35.08
N SER A 459 5.69 16.98 -35.26
CA SER A 459 4.51 16.81 -34.42
C SER A 459 4.84 16.41 -32.98
N LEU A 460 6.05 15.97 -32.64
CA LEU A 460 6.51 15.83 -31.24
C LEU A 460 6.36 17.14 -30.45
N ALA A 461 6.42 18.31 -31.11
CA ALA A 461 6.13 19.60 -30.49
C ALA A 461 4.69 19.73 -29.91
N ASN A 462 3.80 18.80 -30.27
CA ASN A 462 2.45 18.71 -29.73
C ASN A 462 2.39 18.02 -28.36
N CYS A 463 3.40 17.25 -27.96
CA CYS A 463 3.48 16.54 -26.68
C CYS A 463 3.97 17.49 -25.58
N LYS A 464 3.11 18.39 -25.10
CA LYS A 464 3.51 19.47 -24.16
C LYS A 464 4.00 18.99 -22.80
N MET A 465 3.69 17.76 -22.42
CA MET A 465 4.08 17.15 -21.14
C MET A 465 5.32 16.26 -21.26
N LEU A 466 5.94 16.19 -22.44
CA LEU A 466 7.07 15.30 -22.70
C LEU A 466 8.30 15.75 -21.90
N GLY A 467 8.65 14.96 -20.88
CA GLY A 467 9.81 15.18 -20.02
C GLY A 467 11.06 14.41 -20.45
N SER A 468 10.87 13.28 -21.14
CA SER A 468 11.97 12.42 -21.58
C SER A 468 11.77 11.87 -22.99
N LEU A 469 12.81 11.96 -23.83
CA LEU A 469 12.83 11.41 -25.18
C LEU A 469 14.16 10.68 -25.49
N SER A 470 14.09 9.36 -25.68
CA SER A 470 15.23 8.54 -26.09
C SER A 470 15.03 7.97 -27.47
N VAL A 471 15.91 8.29 -28.42
CA VAL A 471 15.86 7.80 -29.82
C VAL A 471 17.23 7.37 -30.33
N GLU A 472 18.19 7.20 -29.42
CA GLU A 472 19.56 6.82 -29.74
C GLU A 472 19.67 5.45 -30.41
N ASP A 473 20.81 5.20 -31.07
CA ASP A 473 21.11 3.95 -31.76
C ASP A 473 20.00 3.50 -32.73
N ASN A 474 19.54 4.44 -33.55
CA ASN A 474 18.65 4.23 -34.70
C ASN A 474 19.34 4.59 -36.03
N GLN A 475 18.61 4.53 -37.14
CA GLN A 475 19.05 4.91 -38.50
C GLN A 475 18.42 6.24 -38.95
N LEU A 476 18.27 7.19 -38.02
CA LEU A 476 17.68 8.50 -38.29
C LEU A 476 18.65 9.34 -39.13
N ASN A 477 18.14 9.91 -40.23
CA ASN A 477 18.86 10.84 -41.09
C ASN A 477 18.22 12.22 -40.97
N ASP A 478 18.54 12.90 -39.87
CA ASP A 478 18.03 14.22 -39.56
C ASP A 478 19.16 15.16 -39.11
N VAL A 479 18.89 16.45 -39.27
CA VAL A 479 19.70 17.49 -38.65
C VAL A 479 19.32 17.59 -37.18
N PHE A 480 20.21 18.15 -36.37
CA PHE A 480 19.94 18.37 -34.97
C PHE A 480 18.60 19.12 -34.76
N PRO A 481 17.63 18.57 -34.00
CA PRO A 481 16.28 19.08 -33.90
C PRO A 481 16.16 20.22 -32.89
N TYR A 482 16.72 21.41 -33.19
CA TYR A 482 16.69 22.58 -32.30
C TYR A 482 15.28 22.97 -31.81
N TRP A 483 14.24 22.62 -32.55
CA TRP A 483 12.85 22.86 -32.16
C TRP A 483 12.41 22.07 -30.92
N LEU A 484 13.15 21.05 -30.46
CA LEU A 484 12.88 20.36 -29.20
C LEU A 484 12.99 21.29 -27.99
N GLU A 485 13.79 22.37 -28.07
CA GLU A 485 13.88 23.40 -27.02
C GLU A 485 12.54 24.11 -26.76
N SER A 486 11.57 23.99 -27.68
CA SER A 486 10.23 24.54 -27.51
C SER A 486 9.29 23.70 -26.63
N LEU A 487 9.74 22.52 -26.18
CA LEU A 487 8.99 21.66 -25.26
C LEU A 487 9.24 22.09 -23.81
N PRO A 488 8.20 22.48 -23.06
CA PRO A 488 8.38 23.15 -21.77
C PRO A 488 8.87 22.20 -20.66
N GLU A 489 8.53 20.92 -20.74
CA GLU A 489 8.84 19.93 -19.69
C GLU A 489 10.07 19.07 -20.00
N LEU A 490 10.68 19.20 -21.18
CA LEU A 490 11.74 18.30 -21.63
C LEU A 490 13.02 18.51 -20.81
N GLN A 491 13.37 17.52 -19.99
CA GLN A 491 14.56 17.56 -19.13
C GLN A 491 15.66 16.62 -19.61
N PHE A 492 15.28 15.47 -20.17
CA PHE A 492 16.20 14.42 -20.58
C PHE A 492 15.96 14.04 -22.04
N TRP A 493 17.00 14.05 -22.85
CA TRP A 493 16.93 13.50 -24.19
C TRP A 493 18.25 12.86 -24.59
N CYS A 494 18.17 11.68 -25.21
CA CYS A 494 19.32 10.94 -25.70
C CYS A 494 19.23 10.80 -27.23
N TRP A 495 20.23 11.38 -27.90
CA TRP A 495 20.42 11.35 -29.35
C TRP A 495 21.86 10.93 -29.64
N SER A 496 22.08 9.68 -30.03
CA SER A 496 23.41 9.22 -30.43
C SER A 496 23.36 8.28 -31.64
N ARG A 497 23.82 8.82 -32.78
CA ARG A 497 24.52 8.21 -33.92
C ARG A 497 24.65 9.27 -35.00
N ILE A 498 25.75 10.01 -34.96
CA ILE A 498 26.21 10.74 -36.14
C ILE A 498 26.95 9.71 -37.00
N ASN A 499 26.29 9.16 -38.02
CA ASN A 499 27.05 8.72 -39.18
C ASN A 499 27.58 9.99 -39.85
N SER A 500 28.80 10.40 -39.48
CA SER A 500 29.50 11.49 -40.15
C SER A 500 29.85 11.01 -41.56
N MET A 501 28.99 11.32 -42.52
CA MET A 501 29.39 11.53 -43.90
C MET A 501 28.87 12.90 -44.32
N GLU A 502 29.61 13.92 -43.92
CA GLU A 502 30.28 14.91 -44.79
C GLU A 502 31.12 15.86 -43.94
#